data_AF-C5EXY3-F1
#
_entry.id   AF-C5EXY3-F1
#
_cell.length_a   1.000
_cell.length_b   1.000
_cell.length_c   1.000
_cell.angle_alpha   90.00
_cell.angle_beta   90.00
_cell.angle_gamma   90.00
#
_symmetry.space_group_name_H-M   'P 1'
#
loop_
_entity.id
_entity.type
_entity.pdbx_description
1 polymer ?
#
loop_
_entity_poly.entity_id
_entity_poly.type
_entity_poly.pdbx_seq_one_letter_code
_entity_poly.pdbx_strand_id
1 'polypeptide(L)' 'MLNSHNGNFYQANVFYAYEACALGFRKGGEILDNMSKFVSHKIR' A
#
# COMPACT_ATOMS: atom_id res chain seq x y z
N MET A 1 -11.76 1.47 6.55
CA MET A 1 -11.62 2.74 5.81
C MET A 1 -10.64 2.49 4.66
N LEU A 2 -11.15 2.06 3.51
CA LEU A 2 -10.30 1.79 2.34
C LEU A 2 -10.15 3.10 1.55
N ASN A 3 -8.91 3.57 1.38
CA ASN A 3 -8.64 4.72 0.53
C ASN A 3 -8.82 4.29 -0.92
N SER A 4 -9.86 4.82 -1.58
CA SER A 4 -10.18 4.53 -2.98
C SER A 4 -10.04 5.77 -3.85
N HIS A 5 -9.39 5.63 -5.01
CA HIS A 5 -9.29 6.67 -6.03
C HIS A 5 -9.32 6.03 -7.42
N ASN A 6 -10.28 6.46 -8.26
CA ASN A 6 -10.48 5.95 -9.63
C ASN A 6 -10.51 4.41 -9.69
N GLY A 7 -11.25 3.76 -8.80
CA GLY A 7 -11.36 2.29 -8.74
C GLY A 7 -10.13 1.55 -8.23
N ASN A 8 -9.09 2.28 -7.80
CA ASN A 8 -7.92 1.68 -7.16
C ASN A 8 -8.01 1.84 -5.65
N PHE A 9 -7.70 0.77 -4.95
CA PHE A 9 -7.66 0.72 -3.50
C PHE A 9 -6.21 0.67 -3.01
N TYR A 10 -5.97 1.38 -1.92
CA TYR A 10 -4.64 1.54 -1.35
C TYR A 10 -4.62 1.01 0.08
N GLN A 11 -3.66 0.12 0.35
CA GLN A 11 -3.37 -0.34 1.70
C GLN A 11 -1.96 0.10 2.10
N ALA A 12 -1.90 0.84 3.20
CA ALA A 12 -0.64 1.20 3.84
C ALA A 12 -0.10 0.01 4.64
N ASN A 13 1.22 -0.13 4.69
CA ASN A 13 1.90 -1.12 5.51
C ASN A 13 3.16 -0.53 6.17
N VAL A 14 3.54 -1.10 7.32
CA VAL A 14 4.81 -0.83 8.00
C VAL A 14 5.66 -2.09 7.89
N PHE A 15 6.92 -1.95 7.50
CA PHE A 15 7.91 -3.02 7.57
C PHE A 15 8.57 -3.00 8.94
N TYR A 16 8.83 -4.19 9.50
CA TYR A 16 9.40 -4.36 10.83
C TYR A 16 10.66 -5.22 10.78
N ALA A 17 11.75 -4.72 11.35
CA ALA A 17 13.00 -5.44 11.52
C ALA A 17 13.64 -5.01 12.85
N TYR A 18 13.24 -5.68 13.94
CA TYR A 18 13.52 -5.30 15.34
C TYR A 18 12.93 -3.95 15.79
N GLU A 19 12.64 -3.05 14.86
CA GLU A 19 11.86 -1.83 14.99
C GLU A 19 11.09 -1.53 13.68
N ALA A 20 10.16 -0.57 13.72
CA ALA A 20 9.48 -0.09 12.51
C ALA A 20 10.50 0.62 11.61
N CYS A 21 10.80 0.04 10.44
CA CYS A 21 11.95 0.43 9.63
C CYS A 21 11.58 1.04 8.27
N ALA A 22 10.38 0.78 7.73
CA ALA A 22 9.94 1.39 6.48
C ALA A 22 8.42 1.43 6.36
N LEU A 23 7.93 2.32 5.50
CA LEU A 23 6.53 2.43 5.11
C LEU A 23 6.37 1.98 3.66
N GLY A 24 5.31 1.23 3.39
CA GLY A 24 4.95 0.77 2.05
C GLY A 24 3.48 1.02 1.74
N PHE A 25 3.18 1.01 0.44
CA PHE A 25 1.83 1.05 -0.06
C PHE A 25 1.65 -0.05 -1.10
N ARG A 26 0.56 -0.79 -0.98
CA ARG A 26 0.10 -1.72 -2.02
C ARG A 26 -1.12 -1.12 -2.69
N LYS A 27 -1.13 -1.18 -4.02
CA LYS A 27 -2.22 -0.70 -4.87
C LYS A 27 -2.83 -1.90 -5.60
N GLY A 28 -4.16 -2.02 -5.54
CA GLY A 28 -4.90 -3.06 -6.24
C GLY A 28 -6.38 -2.73 -6.41
N GLY A 29 -7.17 -3.75 -6.77
CA GLY A 29 -8.62 -3.69 -6.84
C GLY A 29 -9.27 -3.75 -5.45
N GLU A 30 -10.58 -3.96 -5.41
CA GLU A 30 -11.37 -4.01 -4.16
C GLU A 30 -10.84 -5.07 -3.18
N ILE A 31 -10.35 -6.18 -3.72
CA ILE A 31 -9.63 -7.21 -2.99
C ILE A 31 -8.16 -7.15 -3.41
N LEU A 32 -7.27 -6.99 -2.44
CA LEU A 32 -5.83 -7.03 -2.65
C LEU A 32 -5.37 -8.49 -2.71
N ASP A 33 -5.03 -8.94 -3.91
CA ASP A 33 -4.50 -10.27 -4.20
C ASP A 33 -2.96 -10.26 -4.39
N ASN A 34 -2.38 -11.40 -4.76
CA ASN A 34 -0.95 -11.51 -5.06
C ASN A 34 -0.50 -10.74 -6.30
N MET A 35 -1.42 -10.28 -7.15
CA MET A 35 -1.12 -9.45 -8.32
C MET A 35 -1.03 -7.95 -7.96
N SER A 36 -1.41 -7.59 -6.73
CA SER A 36 -1.37 -6.22 -6.24
C SER A 36 0.07 -5.73 -6.06
N LYS A 37 0.38 -4.58 -6.69
CA LYS A 37 1.74 -4.06 -6.85
C LYS A 37 2.13 -3.15 -5.69
N PHE A 38 3.41 -3.21 -5.31
CA PHE A 38 4.01 -2.19 -4.45
C PHE A 38 4.20 -0.90 -5.26
N VAL A 39 3.87 0.24 -4.66
CA VAL A 39 4.02 1.55 -5.27
C VAL A 39 4.87 2.46 -4.37
N SER A 40 5.68 3.31 -5.00
CA SER A 40 6.50 4.27 -4.27
C SER A 40 5.63 5.38 -3.67
N HIS A 41 6.04 5.86 -2.50
CA HIS A 41 5.46 7.03 -1.88
C HIS A 41 6.11 8.29 -2.46
N LYS A 42 5.34 9.15 -3.13
CA LYS A 42 5.83 10.44 -3.65
C LYS A 42 5.35 11.56 -2.73
N ILE A 43 6.28 12.19 -2.02
CA ILE A 43 6.04 13.43 -1.28
C ILE A 43 6.42 14.59 -2.22
N ARG A 44 5.55 15.60 -2.33
CA ARG A 44 5.82 16.84 -3.08
C ARG A 44 6.07 17.98 -2.10
#